data_AF-A0A0Q9EE42-F1
#
_entry.id   AF-A0A0Q9EE42-F1
#
_cell.length_a   1.000
_cell.length_b   1.000
_cell.length_c   1.000
_cell.angle_alpha   90.00
_cell.angle_beta   90.00
_cell.angle_gamma   90.00
#
_symmetry.space_group_name_H-M   'P 1'
#
loop_
_entity.id
_entity.type
_entity.pdbx_description
1 polymer ?
#
loop_
_entity_poly.entity_id
_entity_poly.type
_entity_poly.pdbx_seq_one_letter_code
_entity_poly.pdbx_strand_id
1 'polypeptide(L)'
;MGDEESQAHAIHLAVLKQRPDGLLESASRYPRTSGAGWSVEQSERGWYEYLERLIDCETGLYVDTALSLLDRDHHPVARRDTSRDDQLQQIALTQQDVRSHRWPGNSEIWIACAAARNPAIGNDARPMMIEDEGRYGYDYRAIGDAPPPDGDGLFARLRAQYDAELARYSVPSQAPAGEPAAAFKGERWATASDETEAWDLAGLRHRGAGIVEASQRVAYDPRRPPDVPEDADVRIDYKIDCRNGLIVPVTKAYYAPGSERLLQRISTPVFDTLDSLSRQSQWGDAWTSWLGPQRPGPAAMLCTAAAARCNGGKPQAPAALFEIDPEALPPVGGAPLLLAARARWLAHRDGFVPACPIGVL
;
A
#
# COMPACT_ATOMS: atom_id res chain seq x y z
N MET A 1 -41.78 11.06 15.52
CA MET A 1 -41.47 12.00 14.43
C MET A 1 -40.34 12.91 14.88
N GLY A 2 -39.11 12.44 14.80
CA GLY A 2 -37.93 13.17 15.28
C GLY A 2 -36.71 12.27 15.20
N ASP A 3 -36.21 12.06 13.98
CA ASP A 3 -34.95 11.32 13.73
C ASP A 3 -34.20 11.78 12.45
N GLU A 4 -34.78 12.66 11.63
CA GLU A 4 -34.16 13.07 10.35
C GLU A 4 -33.19 14.27 10.46
N GLU A 5 -33.22 15.05 11.54
CA GLU A 5 -32.40 16.27 11.67
C GLU A 5 -30.93 16.02 12.07
N SER A 6 -30.52 14.77 12.34
CA SER A 6 -29.17 14.46 12.87
C SER A 6 -28.21 13.71 11.91
N GLN A 7 -28.60 13.41 10.65
CA GLN A 7 -27.89 12.41 9.82
C GLN A 7 -27.43 12.92 8.44
N ALA A 8 -26.92 14.14 8.40
CA ALA A 8 -26.50 14.72 7.14
C ALA A 8 -25.00 14.60 6.89
N HIS A 9 -24.23 13.74 7.58
CA HIS A 9 -22.89 13.36 7.14
C HIS A 9 -22.84 11.83 7.06
N ALA A 10 -23.30 11.28 5.93
CA ALA A 10 -23.34 9.84 5.77
C ALA A 10 -23.34 9.40 4.31
N ILE A 11 -22.72 8.25 4.07
CA ILE A 11 -22.81 7.48 2.83
C ILE A 11 -24.24 6.99 2.70
N HIS A 12 -24.83 7.21 1.54
CA HIS A 12 -26.14 6.67 1.27
C HIS A 12 -26.01 5.24 0.75
N LEU A 13 -26.10 4.30 1.68
CA LEU A 13 -25.90 2.87 1.42
C LEU A 13 -26.81 2.30 0.32
N ALA A 14 -28.04 2.82 0.19
CA ALA A 14 -29.01 2.33 -0.79
C ALA A 14 -28.62 2.63 -2.25
N VAL A 15 -27.71 3.59 -2.49
CA VAL A 15 -27.25 3.92 -3.84
C VAL A 15 -25.85 3.37 -4.14
N LEU A 16 -25.22 2.66 -3.20
CA LEU A 16 -23.97 1.98 -3.45
C LEU A 16 -24.16 0.92 -4.54
N LYS A 17 -23.37 1.01 -5.60
CA LYS A 17 -23.49 0.09 -6.73
C LYS A 17 -22.13 -0.31 -7.27
N GLN A 18 -21.84 -1.61 -7.18
CA GLN A 18 -20.68 -2.21 -7.84
C GLN A 18 -20.88 -2.18 -9.36
N ARG A 19 -19.91 -1.63 -10.08
CA ARG A 19 -19.90 -1.60 -11.54
C ARG A 19 -19.18 -2.83 -12.13
N PRO A 20 -19.46 -3.21 -13.39
CA PRO A 20 -18.76 -4.32 -14.06
C PRO A 20 -17.25 -4.09 -14.25
N ASP A 21 -16.80 -2.83 -14.27
CA ASP A 21 -15.38 -2.44 -14.37
C ASP A 21 -14.66 -2.47 -13.01
N GLY A 22 -15.32 -2.95 -11.96
CA GLY A 22 -14.77 -3.08 -10.62
C GLY A 22 -14.69 -1.77 -9.84
N LEU A 23 -15.23 -0.66 -10.35
CA LEU A 23 -15.42 0.56 -9.58
C LEU A 23 -16.70 0.49 -8.74
N LEU A 24 -16.76 1.28 -7.67
CA LEU A 24 -17.93 1.47 -6.83
C LEU A 24 -18.52 2.85 -7.09
N GLU A 25 -19.79 2.89 -7.51
CA GLU A 25 -20.61 4.11 -7.45
C GLU A 25 -21.02 4.33 -6.00
N SER A 26 -20.74 5.52 -5.48
CA SER A 26 -21.09 5.91 -4.12
C SER A 26 -21.64 7.32 -4.12
N ALA A 27 -22.46 7.65 -3.13
CA ALA A 27 -22.83 9.02 -2.88
C ALA A 27 -22.93 9.29 -1.38
N SER A 28 -22.56 10.51 -1.03
CA SER A 28 -22.61 11.01 0.34
C SER A 28 -23.59 12.15 0.44
N ARG A 29 -24.46 12.07 1.44
CA ARG A 29 -25.39 13.14 1.76
C ARG A 29 -24.75 14.08 2.77
N TYR A 30 -24.68 15.36 2.41
CA TYR A 30 -24.23 16.46 3.26
C TYR A 30 -25.41 17.38 3.59
N PRO A 31 -25.42 18.08 4.76
CA PRO A 31 -26.38 19.14 4.96
C PRO A 31 -25.99 20.25 3.99
N ARG A 32 -26.98 20.93 3.40
CA ARG A 32 -26.68 22.01 2.47
C ARG A 32 -25.78 23.06 3.14
N THR A 33 -24.61 23.29 2.56
CA THR A 33 -23.72 24.38 2.97
C THR A 33 -23.86 25.57 2.00
N SER A 34 -23.68 26.79 2.48
CA SER A 34 -23.72 27.99 1.61
C SER A 34 -22.51 28.12 0.67
N GLY A 35 -21.56 27.18 0.72
CA GLY A 35 -20.27 27.25 0.04
C GLY A 35 -20.23 26.64 -1.37
N ALA A 36 -21.25 25.91 -1.81
CA ALA A 36 -21.20 25.15 -3.08
C ALA A 36 -21.52 25.98 -4.34
N GLY A 37 -21.90 27.26 -4.20
CA GLY A 37 -22.10 28.16 -5.35
C GLY A 37 -23.36 27.88 -6.18
N TRP A 38 -24.44 27.40 -5.56
CA TRP A 38 -25.76 27.28 -6.18
C TRP A 38 -26.38 28.66 -6.45
N SER A 39 -27.25 28.76 -7.46
CA SER A 39 -28.03 29.98 -7.65
C SER A 39 -29.01 30.19 -6.49
N VAL A 40 -29.54 31.41 -6.33
CA VAL A 40 -30.55 31.71 -5.30
C VAL A 40 -31.78 30.82 -5.48
N GLU A 41 -32.30 30.70 -6.70
CA GLU A 41 -33.46 29.85 -7.02
C GLU A 41 -33.20 28.37 -6.71
N GLN A 42 -32.01 27.86 -7.04
CA GLN A 42 -31.62 26.48 -6.71
C GLN A 42 -31.54 26.30 -5.19
N SER A 43 -30.94 27.26 -4.49
CA SER A 43 -30.81 27.24 -3.04
C SER A 43 -32.16 27.25 -2.34
N GLU A 44 -33.13 28.03 -2.82
CA GLU A 44 -34.49 28.07 -2.26
C GLU A 44 -35.23 26.73 -2.38
N ARG A 45 -34.96 25.98 -3.45
CA ARG A 45 -35.59 24.68 -3.73
C ARG A 45 -34.83 23.49 -3.14
N GLY A 46 -33.53 23.64 -2.90
CA GLY A 46 -32.63 22.58 -2.46
C GLY A 46 -32.51 22.45 -0.95
N TRP A 47 -32.38 21.22 -0.48
CA TRP A 47 -32.29 20.84 0.93
C TRP A 47 -31.05 20.03 1.27
N TYR A 48 -30.68 19.05 0.42
CA TYR A 48 -29.51 18.19 0.64
C TYR A 48 -28.50 18.35 -0.50
N GLU A 49 -27.22 18.37 -0.11
CA GLU A 49 -26.12 18.23 -1.07
C GLU A 49 -25.70 16.77 -1.14
N TYR A 50 -25.47 16.31 -2.36
CA TYR A 50 -25.32 14.90 -2.64
C TYR A 50 -24.10 14.71 -3.54
N LEU A 51 -22.99 14.30 -2.92
CA LEU A 51 -21.71 14.19 -3.60
C LEU A 51 -21.55 12.80 -4.18
N GLU A 52 -21.71 12.70 -5.49
CA GLU A 52 -21.61 11.47 -6.27
C GLU A 52 -20.15 11.16 -6.59
N ARG A 53 -19.72 9.91 -6.39
CA ARG A 53 -18.33 9.49 -6.51
C ARG A 53 -18.20 8.16 -7.25
N LEU A 54 -17.05 8.01 -7.90
CA LEU A 54 -16.52 6.72 -8.29
C LEU A 54 -15.33 6.39 -7.40
N ILE A 55 -15.34 5.20 -6.82
CA ILE A 55 -14.30 4.74 -5.90
C ILE A 55 -13.68 3.48 -6.48
N ASP A 56 -12.36 3.44 -6.49
CA ASP A 56 -11.59 2.24 -6.70
C ASP A 56 -11.20 1.65 -5.34
N CYS A 57 -12.00 0.71 -4.85
CA CYS A 57 -11.76 0.07 -3.56
C CYS A 57 -10.46 -0.76 -3.52
N GLU A 58 -9.85 -1.08 -4.66
CA GLU A 58 -8.54 -1.77 -4.70
C GLU A 58 -7.39 -0.80 -4.42
N THR A 59 -7.49 0.46 -4.83
CA THR A 59 -6.39 1.43 -4.70
C THR A 59 -6.65 2.48 -3.63
N GLY A 60 -7.89 2.61 -3.17
CA GLY A 60 -8.35 3.72 -2.33
C GLY A 60 -8.50 5.04 -3.09
N LEU A 61 -8.17 5.06 -4.40
CA LEU A 61 -8.38 6.23 -5.25
C LEU A 61 -9.87 6.42 -5.49
N TYR A 62 -10.30 7.68 -5.55
CA TYR A 62 -11.64 8.03 -5.92
C TYR A 62 -11.65 9.36 -6.67
N VAL A 63 -12.74 9.61 -7.37
CA VAL A 63 -13.05 10.90 -7.97
C VAL A 63 -14.49 11.27 -7.68
N ASP A 64 -14.71 12.52 -7.33
CA ASP A 64 -16.05 13.08 -7.32
C ASP A 64 -16.50 13.27 -8.77
N THR A 65 -17.67 12.78 -9.09
CA THR A 65 -18.23 12.85 -10.45
C THR A 65 -19.22 13.98 -10.61
N ALA A 66 -19.99 14.26 -9.57
CA ALA A 66 -20.93 15.36 -9.54
C ALA A 66 -21.29 15.75 -8.11
N LEU A 67 -21.71 17.01 -7.96
CA LEU A 67 -22.49 17.46 -6.82
C LEU A 67 -23.93 17.66 -7.28
N SER A 68 -24.85 16.92 -6.66
CA SER A 68 -26.29 17.02 -6.90
C SER A 68 -26.95 17.75 -5.73
N LEU A 69 -27.86 18.67 -6.04
CA LEU A 69 -28.72 19.34 -5.09
C LEU A 69 -30.09 18.66 -5.13
N LEU A 70 -30.55 18.15 -4.00
CA LEU A 70 -31.82 17.46 -3.86
C LEU A 70 -32.78 18.29 -3.00
N ASP A 71 -34.08 18.18 -3.24
CA ASP A 71 -35.10 18.73 -2.36
C ASP A 71 -35.28 17.88 -1.08
N ARG A 72 -36.24 18.24 -0.24
CA ARG A 72 -36.52 17.56 1.03
C ARG A 72 -37.00 16.12 0.85
N ASP A 73 -37.63 15.83 -0.28
CA ASP A 73 -38.19 14.53 -0.64
C ASP A 73 -37.21 13.72 -1.52
N HIS A 74 -35.93 14.14 -1.55
CA HIS A 74 -34.83 13.54 -2.32
C HIS A 74 -34.96 13.64 -3.85
N HIS A 75 -35.81 14.52 -4.37
CA HIS A 75 -35.88 14.75 -5.82
C HIS A 75 -34.74 15.67 -6.31
N PRO A 76 -34.17 15.42 -7.49
CA PRO A 76 -33.14 16.29 -8.06
C PRO A 76 -33.66 17.71 -8.35
N VAL A 77 -32.93 18.71 -7.86
CA VAL A 77 -33.14 20.14 -8.12
C VAL A 77 -32.12 20.65 -9.13
N ALA A 78 -30.84 20.31 -8.93
CA ALA A 78 -29.74 20.67 -9.81
C ALA A 78 -28.62 19.65 -9.72
N ARG A 79 -27.75 19.60 -10.73
CA ARG A 79 -26.55 18.77 -10.77
C ARG A 79 -25.42 19.56 -11.41
N ARG A 80 -24.22 19.46 -10.84
CA ARG A 80 -22.98 19.99 -11.41
C ARG A 80 -21.99 18.86 -11.49
N ASP A 81 -21.60 18.53 -12.71
CA ASP A 81 -20.53 17.56 -12.89
C ASP A 81 -19.20 18.17 -12.47
N THR A 82 -18.38 17.35 -11.80
CA THR A 82 -17.04 17.73 -11.39
C THR A 82 -16.14 17.77 -12.63
N SER A 83 -15.37 18.84 -12.79
CA SER A 83 -14.48 18.96 -13.94
C SER A 83 -13.37 17.91 -13.88
N ARG A 84 -12.82 17.54 -15.03
CA ARG A 84 -11.66 16.64 -15.08
C ARG A 84 -10.48 17.20 -14.28
N ASP A 85 -10.24 18.50 -14.34
CA ASP A 85 -9.09 19.12 -13.69
C ASP A 85 -9.22 19.05 -12.17
N ASP A 86 -10.43 19.24 -11.64
CA ASP A 86 -10.72 19.02 -10.22
C ASP A 86 -10.51 17.54 -9.84
N GLN A 87 -10.95 16.60 -10.69
CA GLN A 87 -10.73 15.16 -10.45
C GLN A 87 -9.25 14.77 -10.47
N LEU A 88 -8.43 15.39 -11.32
CA LEU A 88 -6.97 15.20 -11.31
C LEU A 88 -6.35 15.72 -10.02
N GLN A 89 -6.77 16.90 -9.57
CA GLN A 89 -6.33 17.46 -8.30
C GLN A 89 -6.74 16.55 -7.14
N GLN A 90 -7.95 15.97 -7.18
CA GLN A 90 -8.40 14.98 -6.20
C GLN A 90 -7.54 13.72 -6.19
N ILE A 91 -7.18 13.17 -7.36
CA ILE A 91 -6.27 12.01 -7.43
C ILE A 91 -4.91 12.35 -6.81
N ALA A 92 -4.35 13.53 -7.09
CA ALA A 92 -3.08 13.97 -6.53
C ALA A 92 -3.14 14.19 -5.00
N LEU A 93 -4.21 14.81 -4.49
CA LEU A 93 -4.42 14.99 -3.05
C LEU A 93 -4.71 13.68 -2.33
N THR A 94 -5.51 12.80 -2.94
CA THR A 94 -5.80 11.47 -2.39
C THR A 94 -4.55 10.62 -2.34
N GLN A 95 -3.64 10.73 -3.30
CA GLN A 95 -2.31 10.11 -3.17
C GLN A 95 -1.61 10.62 -1.91
N GLN A 96 -1.68 11.90 -1.58
CA GLN A 96 -1.12 12.44 -0.34
C GLN A 96 -1.84 11.91 0.92
N ASP A 97 -3.18 11.82 0.91
CA ASP A 97 -3.94 11.28 2.05
C ASP A 97 -3.67 9.79 2.27
N VAL A 98 -3.66 8.99 1.20
CA VAL A 98 -3.27 7.58 1.25
C VAL A 98 -1.79 7.48 1.67
N ARG A 99 -0.88 8.36 1.19
CA ARG A 99 0.52 8.44 1.66
C ARG A 99 0.63 8.79 3.13
N SER A 100 -0.34 9.50 3.70
CA SER A 100 -0.34 9.90 5.12
C SER A 100 -1.01 8.87 6.05
N HIS A 101 -1.23 7.63 5.59
CA HIS A 101 -1.93 6.55 6.31
C HIS A 101 -3.39 6.85 6.69
N ARG A 102 -4.03 7.84 6.07
CA ARG A 102 -5.46 8.16 6.31
C ARG A 102 -6.42 7.20 5.60
N TRP A 103 -5.87 6.22 4.90
CA TRP A 103 -6.61 5.12 4.29
C TRP A 103 -6.03 3.81 4.83
N PRO A 104 -6.85 2.87 5.33
CA PRO A 104 -8.33 2.89 5.31
C PRO A 104 -9.02 3.51 6.54
N GLY A 105 -8.28 4.07 7.51
CA GLY A 105 -8.86 4.60 8.75
C GLY A 105 -9.52 5.98 8.62
N ASN A 106 -10.75 6.14 9.11
CA ASN A 106 -11.49 7.42 9.24
C ASN A 106 -11.93 8.10 7.93
N SER A 107 -11.96 7.38 6.82
CA SER A 107 -12.45 7.91 5.54
C SER A 107 -13.83 7.36 5.20
N GLU A 108 -14.74 8.26 4.83
CA GLU A 108 -16.05 7.93 4.25
C GLU A 108 -15.92 7.01 3.01
N ILE A 109 -14.81 7.12 2.29
CA ILE A 109 -14.52 6.29 1.12
C ILE A 109 -14.31 4.83 1.54
N TRP A 110 -13.72 4.56 2.72
CA TRP A 110 -13.47 3.20 3.19
C TRP A 110 -14.75 2.54 3.62
N ILE A 111 -15.59 3.26 4.36
CA ILE A 111 -16.89 2.75 4.81
C ILE A 111 -17.75 2.40 3.59
N ALA A 112 -17.68 3.16 2.49
CA ALA A 112 -18.43 2.84 1.27
C ALA A 112 -17.95 1.51 0.68
N CYS A 113 -16.63 1.30 0.60
CA CYS A 113 -16.04 0.04 0.15
C CYS A 113 -16.35 -1.14 1.07
N ALA A 114 -16.31 -0.94 2.39
CA ALA A 114 -16.61 -1.97 3.38
C ALA A 114 -18.10 -2.36 3.34
N ALA A 115 -19.00 -1.38 3.28
CA ALA A 115 -20.44 -1.59 3.21
C ALA A 115 -20.89 -2.26 1.90
N ALA A 116 -20.24 -1.93 0.77
CA ALA A 116 -20.50 -2.60 -0.50
C ALA A 116 -20.15 -4.10 -0.47
N ARG A 117 -19.18 -4.51 0.35
CA ARG A 117 -18.76 -5.91 0.51
C ARG A 117 -19.56 -6.66 1.57
N ASN A 118 -19.81 -6.01 2.69
CA ASN A 118 -20.54 -6.57 3.82
C ASN A 118 -21.62 -5.58 4.25
N PRO A 119 -22.87 -5.79 3.80
CA PRO A 119 -23.99 -4.92 4.16
C PRO A 119 -24.22 -4.79 5.67
N ALA A 120 -23.77 -5.76 6.48
CA ALA A 120 -23.83 -5.67 7.94
C ALA A 120 -22.95 -4.54 8.49
N ILE A 121 -21.79 -4.29 7.89
CA ILE A 121 -20.91 -3.16 8.26
C ILE A 121 -21.59 -1.82 7.97
N GLY A 122 -22.38 -1.72 6.89
CA GLY A 122 -23.13 -0.51 6.57
C GLY A 122 -24.14 -0.13 7.67
N ASN A 123 -24.78 -1.12 8.29
CA ASN A 123 -25.75 -0.89 9.37
C ASN A 123 -25.08 -0.50 10.70
N ASP A 124 -23.86 -0.99 10.95
CA ASP A 124 -23.08 -0.77 12.16
C ASP A 124 -21.98 0.30 12.00
N ALA A 125 -21.90 1.04 10.88
CA ALA A 125 -20.82 1.98 10.60
C ALA A 125 -20.80 3.24 11.50
N ARG A 126 -21.86 3.50 12.27
CA ARG A 126 -22.00 4.72 13.09
C ARG A 126 -20.98 4.84 14.24
N PRO A 127 -20.57 3.76 14.94
CA PRO A 127 -19.54 3.81 15.97
C PRO A 127 -18.10 3.57 15.45
N MET A 128 -17.94 2.93 14.28
CA MET A 128 -16.60 2.54 13.78
C MET A 128 -15.71 3.73 13.34
N MET A 129 -16.28 4.93 13.14
CA MET A 129 -15.48 6.13 12.84
C MET A 129 -14.74 6.71 14.05
N ILE A 130 -15.07 6.27 15.27
CA ILE A 130 -14.57 6.87 16.51
C ILE A 130 -13.68 5.90 17.30
N GLU A 131 -13.90 4.59 17.19
CA GLU A 131 -13.25 3.63 18.10
C GLU A 131 -12.11 2.81 17.52
N ASP A 132 -11.88 2.80 16.20
CA ASP A 132 -10.72 2.12 15.64
C ASP A 132 -9.52 3.08 15.52
N GLU A 133 -8.94 3.41 16.68
CA GLU A 133 -7.50 3.66 16.79
C GLU A 133 -6.67 2.39 16.44
N GLY A 134 -7.33 1.31 16.01
CA GLY A 134 -6.77 0.04 15.56
C GLY A 134 -5.83 0.21 14.39
N ARG A 135 -4.58 0.47 14.74
CA ARG A 135 -3.39 0.35 13.93
C ARG A 135 -3.50 -0.87 13.00
N TYR A 136 -3.72 -0.61 11.71
CA TYR A 136 -3.50 -1.60 10.65
C TYR A 136 -2.08 -2.16 10.83
N GLY A 137 -1.99 -3.41 11.27
CA GLY A 137 -0.74 -4.03 11.66
C GLY A 137 -0.85 -5.53 11.56
N TYR A 138 0.25 -6.18 11.18
CA TYR A 138 0.36 -7.63 11.25
C TYR A 138 -0.13 -8.14 12.62
N ASP A 139 -0.87 -9.24 12.62
CA ASP A 139 -1.27 -9.90 13.86
C ASP A 139 -0.07 -10.66 14.43
N TYR A 140 0.82 -9.91 15.08
CA TYR A 140 2.01 -10.43 15.72
C TYR A 140 1.67 -11.40 16.85
N ARG A 141 0.51 -11.22 17.51
CA ARG A 141 0.07 -12.10 18.59
C ARG A 141 -0.27 -13.48 18.07
N ALA A 142 -1.06 -13.59 17.00
CA ALA A 142 -1.38 -14.88 16.37
C ALA A 142 -0.16 -15.60 15.78
N ILE A 143 0.91 -14.86 15.45
CA ILE A 143 2.20 -15.47 15.09
C ILE A 143 2.95 -15.93 16.34
N GLY A 144 2.96 -15.12 17.40
CA GLY A 144 3.59 -15.46 18.68
C GLY A 144 2.99 -16.69 19.37
N ASP A 145 1.68 -16.90 19.25
CA ASP A 145 0.98 -18.07 19.81
C ASP A 145 1.32 -19.39 19.08
N ALA A 146 1.77 -19.31 17.83
CA ALA A 146 2.17 -20.45 17.00
C ALA A 146 3.34 -20.06 16.08
N PRO A 147 4.54 -19.85 16.64
CA PRO A 147 5.66 -19.27 15.92
C PRO A 147 6.16 -20.24 14.85
N PRO A 148 6.52 -19.74 13.65
CA PRO A 148 7.23 -20.55 12.67
C PRO A 148 8.61 -20.99 13.19
N PRO A 149 9.20 -22.04 12.61
CA PRO A 149 10.46 -22.62 13.11
C PRO A 149 11.69 -21.73 12.89
N ASP A 150 11.64 -20.81 11.92
CA ASP A 150 12.77 -19.98 11.50
C ASP A 150 12.31 -18.62 10.93
N GLY A 151 13.29 -17.75 10.62
CA GLY A 151 13.03 -16.42 10.07
C GLY A 151 12.39 -16.45 8.68
N ASP A 152 12.63 -17.50 7.89
CA ASP A 152 11.99 -17.69 6.59
C ASP A 152 10.48 -17.95 6.74
N GLY A 153 10.11 -18.81 7.69
CA GLY A 153 8.72 -19.06 8.04
C GLY A 153 8.04 -17.83 8.64
N LEU A 154 8.76 -17.00 9.40
CA LEU A 154 8.26 -15.71 9.89
C LEU A 154 7.91 -14.77 8.74
N PHE A 155 8.84 -14.60 7.79
CA PHE A 155 8.61 -13.79 6.60
C PHE A 155 7.39 -14.29 5.80
N ALA A 156 7.31 -15.60 5.55
CA ALA A 156 6.20 -16.19 4.80
C ALA A 156 4.85 -15.96 5.49
N ARG A 157 4.79 -16.06 6.82
CA ARG A 157 3.55 -15.88 7.59
C ARG A 157 3.09 -14.43 7.64
N LEU A 158 4.02 -13.49 7.81
CA LEU A 158 3.73 -12.05 7.73
C LEU A 158 3.25 -11.69 6.31
N ARG A 159 3.96 -12.15 5.27
CA ARG A 159 3.55 -11.96 3.88
C ARG A 159 2.14 -12.53 3.60
N ALA A 160 1.81 -13.71 4.13
CA ALA A 160 0.49 -14.30 3.97
C ALA A 160 -0.62 -13.48 4.65
N GLN A 161 -0.36 -12.86 5.81
CA GLN A 161 -1.30 -11.92 6.42
C GLN A 161 -1.55 -10.71 5.51
N TYR A 162 -0.49 -10.17 4.90
CA TYR A 162 -0.63 -9.09 3.92
C TYR A 162 -1.44 -9.52 2.69
N ASP A 163 -1.14 -10.69 2.10
CA ASP A 163 -1.86 -11.21 0.94
C ASP A 163 -3.35 -11.48 1.27
N ALA A 164 -3.65 -11.99 2.47
CA ALA A 164 -5.02 -12.19 2.94
C ALA A 164 -5.75 -10.86 3.16
N GLU A 165 -5.07 -9.85 3.69
CA GLU A 165 -5.64 -8.52 3.89
C GLU A 165 -5.93 -7.83 2.55
N LEU A 166 -5.01 -7.92 1.58
CA LEU A 166 -5.28 -7.49 0.22
C LEU A 166 -6.52 -8.18 -0.34
N ALA A 167 -6.65 -9.50 -0.20
CA ALA A 167 -7.81 -10.24 -0.70
C ALA A 167 -9.14 -9.82 -0.03
N ARG A 168 -9.11 -9.32 1.21
CA ARG A 168 -10.31 -8.83 1.92
C ARG A 168 -10.88 -7.55 1.32
N TYR A 169 -10.05 -6.63 0.80
CA TYR A 169 -10.53 -5.33 0.27
C TYR A 169 -10.31 -5.11 -1.24
N SER A 170 -9.49 -5.92 -1.91
CA SER A 170 -9.39 -5.91 -3.38
C SER A 170 -10.56 -6.69 -4.00
N VAL A 171 -11.24 -6.11 -4.99
CA VAL A 171 -12.13 -6.89 -5.87
C VAL A 171 -11.16 -7.42 -6.92
N PRO A 172 -11.15 -8.71 -7.26
CA PRO A 172 -10.32 -9.19 -8.36
C PRO A 172 -10.66 -8.43 -9.64
N SER A 173 -9.92 -7.35 -9.95
CA SER A 173 -9.95 -6.74 -11.26
C SER A 173 -9.24 -7.72 -12.20
N GLN A 174 -9.78 -7.93 -13.40
CA GLN A 174 -8.98 -8.56 -14.44
C GLN A 174 -7.72 -7.72 -14.58
N ALA A 175 -6.56 -8.35 -14.38
CA ALA A 175 -5.29 -7.71 -14.64
C ALA A 175 -5.33 -7.17 -16.08
N PRO A 176 -4.85 -5.94 -16.34
CA PRO A 176 -4.69 -5.51 -17.72
C PRO A 176 -3.87 -6.58 -18.46
N ALA A 177 -4.32 -6.95 -19.65
CA ALA A 177 -3.66 -7.94 -20.50
C ALA A 177 -2.30 -7.40 -20.94
N GLY A 178 -1.28 -7.60 -20.09
CA GLY A 178 0.12 -7.40 -20.40
C GLY A 178 0.81 -8.75 -20.36
N GLU A 179 1.71 -9.00 -21.31
CA GLU A 179 2.56 -10.18 -21.23
C GLU A 179 3.37 -10.13 -19.93
N PRO A 180 3.36 -11.21 -19.12
CA PRO A 180 4.25 -11.28 -17.98
C PRO A 180 5.69 -11.11 -18.47
N ALA A 181 6.43 -10.19 -17.86
CA ALA A 181 7.81 -9.93 -18.24
C ALA A 181 8.59 -11.25 -18.25
N ALA A 182 9.25 -11.54 -19.37
CA ALA A 182 10.06 -12.73 -19.52
C ALA A 182 11.15 -12.77 -18.44
N ALA A 183 11.39 -13.96 -17.88
CA ALA A 183 12.44 -14.17 -16.88
C ALA A 183 13.80 -13.82 -17.49
N PHE A 184 14.37 -12.68 -17.10
CA PHE A 184 15.68 -12.24 -17.54
C PHE A 184 16.78 -13.03 -16.80
N LYS A 185 17.61 -13.79 -17.50
CA LYS A 185 18.76 -14.50 -16.87
C LYS A 185 19.78 -13.47 -16.36
N GLY A 186 19.80 -13.21 -15.05
CA GLY A 186 20.67 -12.20 -14.48
C GLY A 186 22.13 -12.62 -14.30
N GLU A 187 22.99 -11.59 -14.33
CA GLU A 187 24.41 -11.62 -13.98
C GLU A 187 24.64 -11.56 -12.45
N ARG A 188 25.91 -11.72 -12.07
CA ARG A 188 26.42 -11.82 -10.69
C ARG A 188 26.05 -10.65 -9.77
N TRP A 189 25.96 -11.00 -8.48
CA TRP A 189 26.13 -10.21 -7.25
C TRP A 189 26.83 -8.86 -7.47
N ALA A 190 26.14 -7.75 -7.18
CA ALA A 190 26.72 -6.42 -7.26
C ALA A 190 27.23 -5.95 -5.89
N THR A 191 28.44 -5.39 -5.86
CA THR A 191 28.94 -4.52 -4.78
C THR A 191 28.27 -3.14 -4.87
N ALA A 192 27.93 -2.56 -3.72
CA ALA A 192 27.09 -1.38 -3.55
C ALA A 192 27.50 -0.14 -4.40
N SER A 193 26.50 0.65 -4.80
CA SER A 193 26.62 2.07 -5.17
C SER A 193 26.36 2.97 -3.94
N ASP A 194 26.79 4.23 -4.02
CA ASP A 194 26.73 5.26 -2.97
C ASP A 194 25.34 5.37 -2.27
N GLU A 195 24.24 5.11 -2.99
CA GLU A 195 22.86 5.19 -2.47
C GLU A 195 22.48 4.08 -1.46
N THR A 196 23.35 3.09 -1.23
CA THR A 196 23.10 1.96 -0.30
C THR A 196 24.14 1.84 0.81
N GLU A 197 25.03 2.82 0.98
CA GLU A 197 26.09 2.81 2.00
C GLU A 197 25.56 2.60 3.43
N ALA A 198 24.38 3.12 3.75
CA ALA A 198 23.74 2.93 5.05
C ALA A 198 23.48 1.47 5.44
N TRP A 199 23.50 0.55 4.46
CA TRP A 199 23.28 -0.88 4.68
C TRP A 199 24.56 -1.72 4.74
N ASP A 200 25.75 -1.19 4.43
CA ASP A 200 26.99 -1.97 4.25
C ASP A 200 26.72 -3.32 3.55
N LEU A 201 26.21 -3.25 2.32
CA LEU A 201 25.73 -4.42 1.60
C LEU A 201 26.88 -5.34 1.18
N ALA A 202 26.78 -6.60 1.60
CA ALA A 202 27.55 -7.72 1.07
C ALA A 202 26.91 -8.33 -0.19
N GLY A 203 25.60 -8.19 -0.35
CA GLY A 203 24.92 -8.68 -1.55
C GLY A 203 23.47 -8.26 -1.61
N LEU A 204 22.92 -8.26 -2.83
CA LEU A 204 21.53 -7.96 -3.13
C LEU A 204 21.06 -8.91 -4.23
N ARG A 205 19.95 -9.62 -4.01
CA ARG A 205 19.37 -10.59 -4.94
C ARG A 205 17.87 -10.39 -5.07
N HIS A 206 17.33 -10.54 -6.27
CA HIS A 206 15.90 -10.66 -6.51
C HIS A 206 15.43 -12.13 -6.52
N ARG A 207 14.25 -12.41 -5.97
CA ARG A 207 13.66 -13.76 -5.88
C ARG A 207 12.38 -13.95 -6.68
N GLY A 208 11.90 -12.91 -7.37
CA GLY A 208 10.59 -12.94 -8.03
C GLY A 208 9.47 -12.55 -7.06
N ALA A 209 8.27 -12.35 -7.61
CA ALA A 209 7.05 -12.03 -6.86
C ALA A 209 7.21 -10.84 -5.88
N GLY A 210 8.01 -9.84 -6.27
CA GLY A 210 8.25 -8.65 -5.46
C GLY A 210 9.18 -8.88 -4.27
N ILE A 211 9.94 -9.98 -4.21
CA ILE A 211 10.85 -10.28 -3.09
C ILE A 211 12.30 -10.00 -3.46
N VAL A 212 12.99 -9.26 -2.60
CA VAL A 212 14.44 -9.08 -2.63
C VAL A 212 15.06 -9.71 -1.38
N GLU A 213 16.26 -10.24 -1.51
CA GLU A 213 17.12 -10.64 -0.42
C GLU A 213 18.33 -9.73 -0.38
N ALA A 214 18.66 -9.21 0.81
CA ALA A 214 19.81 -8.37 1.04
C ALA A 214 20.71 -9.00 2.10
N SER A 215 22.01 -9.03 1.86
CA SER A 215 23.01 -9.46 2.85
C SER A 215 23.75 -8.22 3.31
N GLN A 216 23.65 -7.90 4.60
CA GLN A 216 24.30 -6.75 5.22
C GLN A 216 25.43 -7.21 6.12
N ARG A 217 26.57 -6.53 6.05
CA ARG A 217 27.65 -6.73 7.02
C ARG A 217 27.30 -6.02 8.32
N VAL A 218 27.66 -6.64 9.43
CA VAL A 218 27.44 -6.08 10.76
C VAL A 218 28.75 -6.08 11.52
N ALA A 219 29.10 -4.92 12.07
CA ALA A 219 30.35 -4.73 12.81
C ALA A 219 30.41 -5.56 14.11
N TYR A 220 29.26 -5.88 14.71
CA TYR A 220 29.19 -6.58 15.99
C TYR A 220 27.89 -7.37 16.16
N ASP A 221 27.99 -8.60 16.67
CA ASP A 221 26.84 -9.41 17.11
C ASP A 221 26.97 -9.79 18.59
N PRO A 222 26.14 -9.22 19.49
CA PRO A 222 26.18 -9.54 20.92
C PRO A 222 25.75 -10.98 21.23
N ARG A 223 25.14 -11.69 20.28
CA ARG A 223 24.65 -13.06 20.44
C ARG A 223 25.39 -14.05 19.54
N ARG A 224 26.66 -13.73 19.23
CA ARG A 224 27.55 -14.60 18.47
C ARG A 224 27.69 -15.98 19.16
N PRO A 225 27.63 -17.09 18.41
CA PRO A 225 27.88 -18.41 18.96
C PRO A 225 29.28 -18.54 19.60
N PRO A 226 29.44 -19.30 20.69
CA PRO A 226 30.71 -19.41 21.41
C PRO A 226 31.88 -19.97 20.58
N ASP A 227 31.57 -20.74 19.55
CA ASP A 227 32.52 -21.38 18.63
C ASP A 227 32.95 -20.49 17.45
N VAL A 228 32.37 -19.29 17.31
CA VAL A 228 32.74 -18.33 16.27
C VAL A 228 33.76 -17.33 16.80
N PRO A 229 34.90 -17.13 16.08
CA PRO A 229 35.93 -16.15 16.44
C PRO A 229 35.40 -14.72 16.61
N GLU A 230 36.10 -13.93 17.42
CA GLU A 230 35.71 -12.54 17.69
C GLU A 230 35.75 -11.63 16.48
N ASP A 231 36.70 -11.88 15.59
CA ASP A 231 36.98 -11.15 14.36
C ASP A 231 36.25 -11.73 13.14
N ALA A 232 35.35 -12.70 13.33
CA ALA A 232 34.57 -13.27 12.23
C ALA A 232 33.68 -12.21 11.56
N ASP A 233 33.66 -12.22 10.23
CA ASP A 233 32.81 -11.34 9.45
C ASP A 233 31.35 -11.80 9.58
N VAL A 234 30.49 -10.96 10.18
CA VAL A 234 29.08 -11.27 10.38
C VAL A 234 28.25 -10.67 9.25
N ARG A 235 27.40 -11.49 8.64
CA ARG A 235 26.41 -11.06 7.65
C ARG A 235 25.02 -11.44 8.10
N ILE A 236 24.08 -10.51 8.02
CA ILE A 236 22.66 -10.77 8.22
C ILE A 236 21.98 -10.75 6.85
N ASP A 237 21.36 -11.88 6.51
CA ASP A 237 20.53 -12.00 5.33
C ASP A 237 19.09 -11.59 5.69
N TYR A 238 18.53 -10.68 4.92
CA TYR A 238 17.17 -10.16 5.05
C TYR A 238 16.34 -10.60 3.86
N LYS A 239 15.06 -10.93 4.09
CA LYS A 239 14.02 -10.97 3.06
C LYS A 239 13.19 -9.70 3.12
N ILE A 240 12.97 -9.12 1.95
CA ILE A 240 12.29 -7.86 1.74
C ILE A 240 11.15 -8.08 0.75
N ASP A 241 9.91 -7.85 1.17
CA ASP A 241 8.76 -7.87 0.25
C ASP A 241 8.51 -6.45 -0.23
N CYS A 242 8.98 -6.10 -1.42
CA CYS A 242 8.89 -4.75 -1.97
C CYS A 242 7.46 -4.25 -2.22
N ARG A 243 6.43 -5.11 -2.16
CA ARG A 243 5.02 -4.70 -2.28
C ARG A 243 4.53 -3.94 -1.05
N ASN A 244 5.04 -4.35 0.12
CA ASN A 244 4.65 -3.83 1.42
C ASN A 244 5.88 -3.46 2.28
N GLY A 245 7.05 -3.37 1.63
CA GLY A 245 8.42 -3.31 2.14
C GLY A 245 8.74 -3.99 3.47
N LEU A 246 8.03 -5.06 3.83
CA LEU A 246 8.33 -5.90 4.97
C LEU A 246 9.80 -6.36 4.92
N ILE A 247 10.59 -6.01 5.93
CA ILE A 247 11.98 -6.46 6.10
C ILE A 247 12.03 -7.45 7.24
N VAL A 248 12.48 -8.67 6.97
CA VAL A 248 12.68 -9.70 8.00
C VAL A 248 14.11 -10.19 7.91
N PRO A 249 14.94 -10.06 8.97
CA PRO A 249 16.20 -10.79 9.03
C PRO A 249 15.85 -12.27 9.11
N VAL A 250 16.37 -13.09 8.18
CA VAL A 250 16.06 -14.53 8.10
C VAL A 250 17.21 -15.42 8.53
N THR A 251 18.45 -14.96 8.36
CA THR A 251 19.64 -15.77 8.63
C THR A 251 20.80 -14.89 9.06
N LYS A 252 21.62 -15.41 9.97
CA LYS A 252 22.95 -14.89 10.27
C LYS A 252 23.99 -15.87 9.75
N ALA A 253 24.99 -15.36 9.03
CA ALA A 253 26.11 -16.13 8.52
C ALA A 253 27.41 -15.51 9.00
N TYR A 254 28.28 -16.35 9.57
CA TYR A 254 29.60 -15.97 10.08
C TYR A 254 30.66 -16.51 9.13
N TYR A 255 31.57 -15.66 8.68
CA TYR A 255 32.66 -16.00 7.78
C TYR A 255 34.01 -15.81 8.46
N ALA A 256 35.01 -16.56 8.04
CA ALA A 256 36.35 -16.40 8.57
C ALA A 256 36.91 -15.02 8.15
N PRO A 257 37.66 -14.33 9.03
CA PRO A 257 38.06 -12.94 8.85
C PRO A 257 38.75 -12.71 7.50
N GLY A 258 38.26 -11.74 6.73
CA GLY A 258 38.84 -11.36 5.44
C GLY A 258 38.69 -12.42 4.34
N SER A 259 37.74 -13.35 4.49
CA SER A 259 37.53 -14.45 3.54
C SER A 259 36.05 -14.76 3.34
N GLU A 260 35.71 -15.40 2.22
CA GLU A 260 34.36 -15.94 1.95
C GLU A 260 34.13 -17.33 2.55
N ARG A 261 35.03 -17.81 3.44
CA ARG A 261 34.88 -19.14 4.07
C ARG A 261 33.81 -19.08 5.15
N LEU A 262 32.64 -19.65 4.87
CA LEU A 262 31.56 -19.80 5.84
C LEU A 262 32.00 -20.66 7.02
N LEU A 263 31.91 -20.12 8.23
CA LEU A 263 32.14 -20.82 9.49
C LEU A 263 30.85 -21.45 9.99
N GLN A 264 29.78 -20.65 10.03
CA GLN A 264 28.50 -21.05 10.58
C GLN A 264 27.36 -20.24 9.98
N ARG A 265 26.19 -20.85 9.87
CA ARG A 265 24.96 -20.21 9.45
C ARG A 265 23.83 -20.62 10.38
N ILE A 266 23.11 -19.65 10.93
CA ILE A 266 22.01 -19.87 11.87
C ILE A 266 20.79 -19.06 11.45
N SER A 267 19.59 -19.58 11.71
CA SER A 267 18.37 -18.77 11.57
C SER A 267 18.40 -17.63 12.58
N THR A 268 17.80 -16.51 12.22
CA THR A 268 17.48 -15.46 13.18
C THR A 268 16.44 -15.96 14.19
N PRO A 269 16.50 -15.51 15.45
CA PRO A 269 15.54 -15.91 16.46
C PRO A 269 14.16 -15.28 16.19
N VAL A 270 13.16 -16.13 15.97
CA VAL A 270 11.81 -15.71 15.56
C VAL A 270 11.17 -14.77 16.57
N PHE A 271 11.23 -15.08 17.87
CA PHE A 271 10.59 -14.27 18.90
C PHE A 271 11.21 -12.87 19.02
N ASP A 272 12.53 -12.74 19.03
CA ASP A 272 13.17 -11.42 19.09
C ASP A 272 12.89 -10.60 17.84
N THR A 273 12.83 -11.27 16.68
CA THR A 273 12.50 -10.63 15.41
C THR A 273 11.05 -10.13 15.42
N LEU A 274 10.12 -10.95 15.89
CA LEU A 274 8.70 -10.63 16.03
C LEU A 274 8.47 -9.46 16.99
N ASP A 275 9.13 -9.48 18.15
CA ASP A 275 9.08 -8.40 19.16
C ASP A 275 9.63 -7.08 18.59
N SER A 276 10.73 -7.15 17.83
CA SER A 276 11.32 -5.97 17.18
C SER A 276 10.40 -5.39 16.10
N LEU A 277 9.80 -6.23 15.27
CA LEU A 277 8.83 -5.82 14.24
C LEU A 277 7.55 -5.25 14.86
N SER A 278 7.02 -5.89 15.91
CA SER A 278 5.89 -5.39 16.68
C SER A 278 6.17 -4.00 17.25
N ARG A 279 7.32 -3.79 17.90
CA ARG A 279 7.72 -2.47 18.37
C ARG A 279 7.80 -1.45 17.23
N GLN A 280 8.49 -1.77 16.13
CA GLN A 280 8.60 -0.86 14.98
C GLN A 280 7.24 -0.46 14.41
N SER A 281 6.28 -1.40 14.36
CA SER A 281 4.91 -1.11 13.92
C SER A 281 4.14 -0.16 14.85
N GLN A 282 4.50 -0.11 16.14
CA GLN A 282 3.84 0.72 17.13
C GLN A 282 4.26 2.20 17.10
N TRP A 283 5.41 2.51 16.50
CA TRP A 283 5.96 3.87 16.42
C TRP A 283 5.62 4.60 15.12
N GLY A 284 4.78 3.99 14.27
CA GLY A 284 4.02 4.65 13.21
C GLY A 284 4.84 5.43 12.19
N ASP A 285 5.43 4.76 11.20
CA ASP A 285 5.93 5.50 10.01
C ASP A 285 6.23 4.66 8.75
N ALA A 286 5.91 3.36 8.68
CA ALA A 286 6.52 2.55 7.62
C ALA A 286 5.57 2.01 6.54
N TRP A 287 4.30 1.70 6.81
CA TRP A 287 3.58 0.78 5.91
C TRP A 287 2.12 1.13 5.67
N THR A 288 1.84 1.56 4.44
CA THR A 288 0.53 1.51 3.81
C THR A 288 0.45 0.32 2.88
N SER A 289 -0.46 -0.62 3.17
CA SER A 289 -0.75 -1.79 2.34
C SER A 289 -1.11 -1.47 0.89
N TRP A 290 -1.47 -0.21 0.62
CA TRP A 290 -2.06 0.28 -0.63
C TRP A 290 -1.15 1.16 -1.50
N LEU A 291 -0.01 1.64 -1.00
CA LEU A 291 0.92 2.48 -1.79
C LEU A 291 2.35 1.96 -1.82
N GLY A 292 2.63 0.84 -1.14
CA GLY A 292 4.00 0.45 -0.88
C GLY A 292 4.68 1.38 0.14
N PRO A 293 6.03 1.37 0.22
CA PRO A 293 6.77 2.16 1.21
C PRO A 293 6.51 3.66 1.07
N GLN A 294 6.33 4.37 2.19
CA GLN A 294 5.91 5.78 2.21
C GLN A 294 7.02 6.82 2.21
N ARG A 295 8.23 6.40 2.57
CA ARG A 295 9.45 7.19 2.49
C ARG A 295 10.48 6.30 1.82
N PRO A 296 11.61 6.84 1.32
CA PRO A 296 12.79 6.01 1.06
C PRO A 296 13.30 5.45 2.41
N GLY A 297 12.54 4.51 2.96
CA GLY A 297 12.94 3.71 4.10
C GLY A 297 13.94 2.66 3.61
N PRO A 298 14.62 1.99 4.54
CA PRO A 298 15.66 1.04 4.22
C PRO A 298 15.25 0.00 3.15
N ALA A 299 14.01 -0.51 3.19
CA ALA A 299 13.46 -1.42 2.18
C ALA A 299 13.29 -0.77 0.80
N ALA A 300 12.72 0.43 0.75
CA ALA A 300 12.46 1.13 -0.50
C ALA A 300 13.75 1.40 -1.27
N MET A 301 14.81 1.82 -0.58
CA MET A 301 16.13 2.02 -1.20
C MET A 301 16.66 0.73 -1.82
N LEU A 302 16.55 -0.40 -1.10
CA LEU A 302 17.01 -1.70 -1.61
C LEU A 302 16.17 -2.22 -2.77
N CYS A 303 14.85 -2.03 -2.73
CA CYS A 303 13.95 -2.40 -3.82
C CYS A 303 14.21 -1.56 -5.07
N THR A 304 14.38 -0.23 -4.93
CA THR A 304 14.74 0.66 -6.05
C THR A 304 16.11 0.32 -6.61
N ALA A 305 17.12 0.06 -5.76
CA ALA A 305 18.44 -0.35 -6.19
C ALA A 305 18.40 -1.67 -6.97
N ALA A 306 17.62 -2.65 -6.49
CA ALA A 306 17.39 -3.90 -7.21
C ALA A 306 16.70 -3.66 -8.57
N ALA A 307 15.66 -2.81 -8.60
CA ALA A 307 14.90 -2.50 -9.82
C ALA A 307 15.71 -1.75 -10.89
N ALA A 308 16.47 -0.73 -10.50
CA ALA A 308 17.36 0.02 -11.41
C ALA A 308 18.39 -0.90 -12.07
N ARG A 309 18.92 -1.87 -11.31
CA ARG A 309 19.88 -2.86 -11.81
C ARG A 309 19.25 -3.81 -12.81
N CYS A 310 18.05 -4.32 -12.52
CA CYS A 310 17.28 -5.18 -13.42
C CYS A 310 16.91 -4.48 -14.74
N ASN A 311 16.78 -3.15 -14.75
CA ASN A 311 16.46 -2.35 -15.93
C ASN A 311 17.71 -1.89 -16.71
N GLY A 312 18.82 -2.65 -16.63
CA GLY A 312 20.06 -2.35 -17.34
C GLY A 312 20.82 -1.14 -16.78
N GLY A 313 20.67 -0.85 -15.48
CA GLY A 313 21.35 0.27 -14.82
C GLY A 313 20.77 1.64 -15.15
N LYS A 314 19.61 1.70 -15.82
CA LYS A 314 18.90 2.98 -15.98
C LYS A 314 18.30 3.37 -14.63
N PRO A 315 18.66 4.53 -14.07
CA PRO A 315 18.01 5.03 -12.87
C PRO A 315 16.52 5.21 -13.19
N GLN A 316 15.66 4.46 -12.50
CA GLN A 316 14.30 4.95 -12.30
C GLN A 316 14.45 6.20 -11.44
N ALA A 317 13.95 7.33 -11.93
CA ALA A 317 14.23 8.65 -11.37
C ALA A 317 14.27 8.63 -9.83
N PRO A 318 15.43 8.94 -9.21
CA PRO A 318 15.58 8.91 -7.77
C PRO A 318 14.86 10.13 -7.18
N ALA A 319 13.58 9.98 -6.84
CA ALA A 319 12.84 10.84 -5.90
C ALA A 319 11.34 10.54 -5.82
N ALA A 320 10.74 9.91 -6.84
CA ALA A 320 9.29 9.75 -6.87
C ALA A 320 8.90 8.32 -6.48
N LEU A 321 8.63 8.12 -5.18
CA LEU A 321 7.54 7.23 -4.74
C LEU A 321 6.38 7.36 -5.75
N PHE A 322 5.69 6.28 -6.13
CA PHE A 322 4.63 6.31 -7.13
C PHE A 322 3.83 7.63 -7.15
N GLU A 323 4.00 8.41 -8.23
CA GLU A 323 3.17 9.57 -8.52
C GLU A 323 2.45 9.28 -9.82
N ILE A 324 1.13 9.46 -9.83
CA ILE A 324 0.40 9.42 -11.09
C ILE A 324 0.54 10.79 -11.71
N ASP A 325 1.41 10.89 -12.70
CA ASP A 325 1.50 12.05 -13.56
C ASP A 325 0.13 12.35 -14.20
N PRO A 326 -0.52 13.49 -13.85
CA PRO A 326 -1.81 13.89 -14.40
C PRO A 326 -1.81 14.06 -15.91
N GLU A 327 -0.68 14.45 -16.51
CA GLU A 327 -0.55 14.64 -17.96
C GLU A 327 -0.57 13.31 -18.72
N ALA A 328 -0.23 12.24 -18.02
CA ALA A 328 -0.14 10.90 -18.57
C ALA A 328 -1.47 10.12 -18.43
N LEU A 329 -2.50 10.74 -17.83
CA LEU A 329 -3.85 10.22 -17.71
C LEU A 329 -4.75 10.66 -18.87
N PRO A 330 -5.81 9.90 -19.21
CA PRO A 330 -6.68 10.21 -20.35
C PRO A 330 -7.32 11.60 -20.24
N PRO A 331 -7.71 12.21 -21.37
CA PRO A 331 -8.32 13.54 -21.41
C PRO A 331 -9.79 13.55 -20.94
N VAL A 332 -10.33 12.42 -20.48
CA VAL A 332 -11.72 12.26 -20.05
C VAL A 332 -11.75 11.93 -18.56
N GLY A 333 -12.61 12.60 -17.80
CA GLY A 333 -12.83 12.37 -16.36
C GLY A 333 -13.64 11.11 -16.05
N GLY A 334 -13.95 10.90 -14.77
CA GLY A 334 -14.79 9.81 -14.28
C GLY A 334 -14.12 8.43 -14.37
N ALA A 335 -14.88 7.41 -14.79
CA ALA A 335 -14.39 6.02 -14.81
C ALA A 335 -13.14 5.82 -15.68
N PRO A 336 -13.02 6.36 -16.92
CA PRO A 336 -11.79 6.26 -17.71
C PRO A 336 -10.56 6.80 -16.98
N LEU A 337 -10.69 7.93 -16.28
CA LEU A 337 -9.61 8.54 -15.52
C LEU A 337 -9.16 7.62 -14.37
N LEU A 338 -10.12 7.15 -13.58
CA LEU A 338 -9.86 6.33 -12.40
C LEU A 338 -9.32 4.94 -12.78
N LEU A 339 -9.82 4.33 -13.87
CA LEU A 339 -9.30 3.06 -14.39
C LEU A 339 -7.88 3.21 -14.96
N ALA A 340 -7.55 4.33 -15.60
CA ALA A 340 -6.18 4.59 -16.04
C ALA A 340 -5.24 4.82 -14.85
N ALA A 341 -5.71 5.51 -13.82
CA ALA A 341 -4.99 5.68 -12.56
C ALA A 341 -4.76 4.33 -11.87
N ARG A 342 -5.78 3.47 -11.78
CA ARG A 342 -5.66 2.07 -11.34
C ARG A 342 -4.62 1.31 -12.15
N ALA A 343 -4.69 1.35 -13.47
CA ALA A 343 -3.77 0.63 -14.34
C ALA A 343 -2.32 1.07 -14.11
N ARG A 344 -2.08 2.38 -13.92
CA ARG A 344 -0.76 2.90 -13.56
C ARG A 344 -0.32 2.45 -12.18
N TRP A 345 -1.22 2.42 -11.20
CA TRP A 345 -0.94 1.91 -9.86
C TRP A 345 -0.61 0.42 -9.88
N LEU A 346 -1.40 -0.38 -10.59
CA LEU A 346 -1.14 -1.81 -10.80
C LEU A 346 0.20 -2.02 -11.51
N ALA A 347 0.46 -1.28 -12.59
CA ALA A 347 1.74 -1.36 -13.30
C ALA A 347 2.93 -0.93 -12.43
N HIS A 348 2.75 0.06 -11.54
CA HIS A 348 3.77 0.40 -10.56
C HIS A 348 3.93 -0.72 -9.52
N ARG A 349 2.84 -1.23 -8.94
CA ARG A 349 2.85 -2.33 -7.96
C ARG A 349 3.51 -3.59 -8.52
N ASP A 350 3.19 -3.94 -9.77
CA ASP A 350 3.68 -5.12 -10.47
C ASP A 350 5.09 -4.87 -11.05
N GLY A 351 5.45 -3.61 -11.31
CA GLY A 351 6.73 -3.18 -11.90
C GLY A 351 7.78 -2.70 -10.90
N PHE A 352 7.43 -2.51 -9.62
CA PHE A 352 8.36 -2.04 -8.58
C PHE A 352 9.45 -3.07 -8.27
N VAL A 353 9.27 -4.33 -8.69
CA VAL A 353 10.39 -5.26 -8.83
C VAL A 353 10.30 -6.00 -10.17
N PRO A 354 11.05 -5.59 -11.20
CA PRO A 354 11.11 -6.35 -12.46
C PRO A 354 11.41 -7.83 -12.21
N ALA A 355 10.76 -8.70 -12.99
CA ALA A 355 10.88 -10.16 -12.99
C ALA A 355 12.26 -10.69 -13.44
N CYS A 356 13.33 -9.94 -13.19
CA CYS A 356 14.69 -10.31 -13.53
C CYS A 356 15.31 -11.06 -12.34
N PRO A 357 15.54 -12.39 -12.40
CA PRO A 357 16.33 -13.08 -11.39
C PRO A 357 17.75 -12.54 -11.35
N ILE A 358 18.17 -11.98 -10.22
CA ILE A 358 19.57 -11.63 -9.96
C ILE A 358 20.23 -12.82 -9.25
N GLY A 359 20.74 -13.78 -10.03
CA GLY A 359 21.73 -14.78 -9.62
C GLY A 359 21.26 -15.96 -8.75
N VAL A 360 21.56 -17.17 -9.23
CA VAL A 360 22.19 -18.26 -8.46
C VAL A 360 23.24 -18.91 -9.39
N LEU A 361 24.32 -19.42 -8.77
CA LEU A 361 25.49 -20.12 -9.32
C LEU A 361 25.25 -20.96 -10.58
#